data_AF-V8CBQ3-F1
#
_entry.id   AF-V8CBQ3-F1
#
_cell.length_a   1.000
_cell.length_b   1.000
_cell.length_c   1.000
_cell.angle_alpha   90.00
_cell.angle_beta   90.00
_cell.angle_gamma   90.00
#
_symmetry.space_group_name_H-M   'P 1'
#
loop_
_entity.id
_entity.type
_entity.pdbx_description
1 polymer ?
#
loop_
_entity_poly.entity_id
_entity_poly.type
_entity_poly.pdbx_seq_one_letter_code
_entity_poly.pdbx_strand_id
1 'polypeptide(L)' 'MSVVLDLPQKLQDAYNRFAKEQEISKEKLMQEALEAYLEDLEDLAIAIKGREDRLKGDNGIEASEFYKQLGI' A
#
# COMPACT_ATOMS: atom_id res chain seq x y z
N MET A 1 12.33 -10.56 14.79
CA MET A 1 13.49 -10.80 13.90
C MET A 1 14.10 -9.46 13.58
N SER A 2 15.41 -9.27 13.73
CA SER A 2 16.09 -8.01 13.39
C SER A 2 16.62 -8.08 11.95
N VAL A 3 16.41 -7.02 11.19
CA VAL A 3 16.90 -6.89 9.81
C VAL A 3 17.89 -5.72 9.78
N VAL A 4 19.05 -5.94 9.17
CA VAL A 4 20.05 -4.89 8.92
C VAL A 4 20.02 -4.58 7.43
N LEU A 5 19.84 -3.32 7.09
CA LEU A 5 19.78 -2.84 5.71
C LEU A 5 21.00 -1.97 5.44
N ASP A 6 21.71 -2.28 4.36
CA ASP A 6 22.72 -1.38 3.81
C ASP A 6 22.02 -0.41 2.85
N LEU A 7 21.96 0.87 3.23
CA LEU A 7 21.24 1.89 2.49
C LEU A 7 22.23 2.87 1.84
N PRO A 8 22.04 3.26 0.57
CA PRO A 8 22.77 4.36 -0.03
C PRO A 8 22.70 5.63 0.82
N GLN A 9 23.78 6.42 0.89
CA GLN A 9 23.86 7.62 1.74
C GLN A 9 22.67 8.57 1.53
N LYS A 10 22.26 8.78 0.28
CA LYS A 10 21.09 9.62 -0.05
C LYS A 10 19.80 9.18 0.65
N LEU A 11 19.58 7.86 0.77
CA LEU A 11 18.42 7.32 1.48
C LEU A 11 18.58 7.44 2.98
N GLN A 12 19.78 7.23 3.52
CA GLN A 12 20.05 7.46 4.94
C GLN A 12 19.76 8.92 5.32
N ASP A 13 20.20 9.88 4.51
CA ASP A 13 19.98 11.32 4.73
C ASP A 13 18.49 11.66 4.71
N ALA A 14 17.75 11.15 3.71
CA ALA A 14 16.31 11.36 3.61
C ALA A 14 15.57 10.75 4.80
N TYR A 15 15.92 9.52 5.19
CA TYR A 15 15.31 8.80 6.30
C TYR A 15 15.57 9.51 7.65
N ASN A 16 16.79 9.98 7.87
CA ASN A 16 17.13 10.79 9.06
C ASN A 16 16.33 12.10 9.10
N ARG A 17 16.17 12.76 7.95
CA ARG A 17 15.39 13.98 7.83
C ARG A 17 13.92 13.74 8.15
N PHE A 18 13.30 12.73 7.55
CA PHE A 18 11.88 12.43 7.74
C PHE A 18 11.56 12.01 9.18
N ALA A 19 12.40 11.19 9.81
CA ALA A 19 12.22 10.82 11.21
C ALA A 19 12.23 12.06 12.13
N LYS A 20 13.10 13.04 11.84
CA LYS A 20 13.16 14.31 12.57
C LYS A 20 11.95 15.20 12.30
N GLU A 21 11.54 15.34 11.04
CA GLU A 21 10.39 16.17 10.64
C GLU A 21 9.07 15.67 11.24
N GLN A 22 8.93 14.35 11.40
CA GLN A 22 7.73 13.72 11.96
C GLN A 22 7.81 13.47 13.47
N GLU A 23 8.94 13.82 14.10
CA GLU A 23 9.19 13.61 15.53
C GLU A 23 8.99 12.15 15.99
N ILE A 24 9.36 11.19 15.14
CA ILE A 24 9.27 9.75 15.43
C ILE A 24 10.65 9.08 15.43
N SER A 25 10.74 7.92 16.07
CA SER A 25 11.94 7.09 15.96
C SER A 25 12.10 6.56 14.54
N LYS A 26 13.35 6.27 14.17
CA LYS A 26 13.67 5.65 12.89
C LYS A 26 12.95 4.31 12.76
N GLU A 27 13.01 3.49 13.81
CA GLU A 27 12.35 2.19 13.87
C GLU A 27 10.86 2.30 13.56
N LYS A 28 10.17 3.28 14.15
CA LYS A 28 8.74 3.52 13.89
C LYS A 28 8.51 3.95 12.44
N LEU A 29 9.31 4.88 11.92
CA LEU A 29 9.23 5.30 10.52
C LEU A 29 9.41 4.12 9.55
N MET A 30 10.32 3.18 9.85
CA MET A 30 10.53 1.99 9.03
C MET A 30 9.32 1.05 9.10
N GLN A 31 8.74 0.87 10.29
CA GLN A 31 7.54 0.04 10.46
C GLN A 31 6.38 0.60 9.64
N GLU A 32 6.08 1.89 9.79
CA GLU A 32 4.98 2.54 9.05
C GLU A 32 5.22 2.52 7.53
N ALA A 33 6.47 2.73 7.08
CA ALA A 33 6.79 2.65 5.67
C ALA A 33 6.63 1.23 5.09
N LEU A 34 6.97 0.20 5.87
CA LEU A 34 6.79 -1.19 5.45
C LEU A 34 5.30 -1.57 5.43
N GLU A 35 4.52 -1.15 6.42
CA GLU A 35 3.08 -1.37 6.47
C GLU A 35 2.39 -0.73 5.26
N ALA A 36 2.69 0.54 4.97
CA ALA A 36 2.13 1.25 3.81
C ALA A 36 2.52 0.56 2.48
N TYR A 37 3.77 0.09 2.36
CA TYR A 37 4.20 -0.61 1.16
C TYR A 37 3.50 -1.97 0.98
N LEU A 38 3.22 -2.69 2.08
CA LEU A 38 2.46 -3.94 2.02
C LEU A 38 1.00 -3.68 1.60
N GLU A 39 0.36 -2.64 2.14
CA GLU A 39 -0.98 -2.22 1.74
C GLU A 39 -1.04 -1.89 0.25
N ASP A 40 -0.09 -1.09 -0.27
CA ASP A 40 0.00 -0.76 -1.69
C ASP A 40 0.15 -2.02 -2.58
N LEU A 41 0.91 -3.01 -2.13
CA LEU A 41 1.08 -4.26 -2.86
C LEU A 41 -0.20 -5.11 -2.88
N GLU A 42 -0.93 -5.14 -1.76
CA GLU A 42 -2.22 -5.83 -1.67
C GLU A 42 -3.27 -5.18 -2.58
N ASP A 43 -3.36 -3.85 -2.55
CA ASP A 43 -4.25 -3.08 -3.42
C ASP A 43 -3.91 -3.29 -4.91
N LEU A 44 -2.62 -3.26 -5.24
CA LEU A 44 -2.16 -3.56 -6.60
C LEU A 44 -2.56 -4.97 -7.03
N ALA A 45 -2.42 -5.96 -6.15
CA ALA A 45 -2.80 -7.34 -6.46
C ALA A 45 -4.31 -7.47 -6.70
N ILE A 46 -5.15 -6.80 -5.91
CA ILE A 46 -6.60 -6.74 -6.10
C ILE A 46 -6.93 -6.10 -7.45
N ALA A 47 -6.30 -4.97 -7.77
CA ALA A 47 -6.51 -4.27 -9.04
C ALA A 47 -6.12 -5.12 -10.25
N ILE A 48 -4.98 -5.82 -10.19
CA ILE A 48 -4.53 -6.75 -11.23
C ILE A 48 -5.55 -7.88 -11.41
N LYS A 49 -5.99 -8.50 -10.31
CA LYS A 49 -6.98 -9.57 -10.36
C LYS A 49 -8.29 -9.10 -11.00
N GLY A 50 -8.82 -7.96 -10.55
CA GLY A 50 -10.04 -7.39 -11.14
C GLY A 50 -9.89 -7.08 -12.63
N ARG A 51 -8.70 -6.66 -13.08
CA ARG A 51 -8.41 -6.48 -14.51
C ARG A 51 -8.41 -7.81 -15.27
N GLU A 52 -7.81 -8.85 -14.71
CA GLU A 52 -7.82 -10.18 -15.32
C GLU A 52 -9.24 -10.76 -15.44
N ASP A 53 -10.06 -10.60 -14.41
CA ASP A 53 -11.44 -11.07 -14.40
C ASP A 53 -12.27 -10.36 -15.48
N ARG A 54 -12.09 -9.03 -15.64
CA ARG A 54 -12.71 -8.27 -16.74
C ARG A 54 -12.27 -8.74 -18.12
N LEU A 55 -10.98 -9.03 -18.31
CA LEU A 55 -10.47 -9.57 -19.58
C LEU A 55 -11.04 -10.97 -19.88
N LYS A 56 -11.39 -11.74 -18.85
CA LYS A 56 -12.06 -13.04 -18.96
C LYS A 56 -13.58 -12.95 -19.17
N GLY A 57 -14.13 -11.74 -19.26
CA GLY A 57 -15.54 -11.49 -19.56
C GLY A 57 -16.40 -11.13 -18.36
N ASP A 58 -15.81 -10.84 -17.20
CA ASP A 58 -16.54 -10.20 -16.10
C ASP A 58 -16.90 -8.76 -16.48
N ASN A 59 -18.20 -8.48 -16.62
CA ASN A 59 -18.70 -7.15 -16.97
C ASN A 59 -18.99 -6.28 -15.74
N GLY A 60 -18.73 -6.79 -14.53
CA GLY A 60 -19.14 -6.18 -13.29
C GLY A 60 -20.66 -6.24 -13.09
N ILE A 61 -21.14 -5.46 -12.13
CA ILE A 61 -22.57 -5.32 -11.82
C ILE A 61 -23.04 -3.92 -12.18
N GLU A 62 -24.32 -3.78 -12.53
CA GLU A 62 -24.89 -2.45 -12.73
C GLU A 62 -24.91 -1.67 -11.41
N ALA A 63 -24.70 -0.36 -11.49
CA ALA A 63 -24.73 0.52 -10.32
C ALA A 63 -26.06 0.40 -9.54
N SER A 64 -27.17 0.18 -10.26
CA SER A 64 -28.50 -0.04 -9.68
C SER A 64 -28.58 -1.31 -8.81
N GLU A 65 -27.85 -2.37 -9.16
CA GLU A 65 -27.75 -3.59 -8.37
C GLU A 65 -26.78 -3.45 -7.20
N PHE A 66 -25.68 -2.72 -7.40
CA PHE A 66 -24.73 -2.41 -6.34
C PHE A 66 -25.37 -1.61 -5.19
N TYR A 67 -26.18 -0.58 -5.51
CA TYR A 67 -26.87 0.22 -4.49
C TYR A 67 -27.88 -0.63 -3.69
N LYS A 68 -28.62 -1.52 -4.37
CA LYS A 68 -29.49 -2.49 -3.70
C LYS A 68 -28.74 -3.38 -2.71
N GLN A 69 -27.51 -3.81 -3.03
CA GLN A 69 -26.68 -4.62 -2.11
C GLN A 69 -26.20 -3.83 -0.90
N LEU A 70 -25.92 -2.53 -1.07
CA LEU A 70 -25.52 -1.63 0.02
C LEU A 70 -26.69 -1.14 0.88
N GLY A 71 -27.93 -1.42 0.47
CA GLY A 71 -29.13 -1.00 1.19
C GLY A 71 -29.42 0.51 1.08
N ILE A 72 -28.96 1.15 -0.01
CA ILE A 72 -29.17 2.56 -0.32
C ILE A 72 -29.90 2.77 -1.65
#